data_AF-A0A957KIW7-F1
#
_entry.id   AF-A0A957KIW7-F1
#
_cell.length_a   1.000
_cell.length_b   1.000
_cell.length_c   1.000
_cell.angle_alpha   90.00
_cell.angle_beta   90.00
_cell.angle_gamma   90.00
#
_symmetry.space_group_name_H-M   'P 1'
#
loop_
_entity.id
_entity.type
_entity.pdbx_description
1 polymer ?
#
loop_
_entity_poly.entity_id
_entity_poly.type
_entity_poly.pdbx_seq_one_letter_code
_entity_poly.pdbx_strand_id
1 'polypeptide(L)'
;MLDLHIELIHQRDHDYRLKMSLYRPDQDAPLNPLETARPIITLNPADCPNPLQGGDPGRWLGQQLLADPAVSTAWEWALGASGGQLLRLRLELDDELHRFPWEALILPHVGQVALSERILLSRFMFVSRQETVPAVAAGRIKLITAVAAPTDIEAYGLARPNRAAFLEPIAALLDPAADERPPHATIRPGRVSLA
;
A
#
# COMPACT_ATOMS: atom_id res chain seq x y z
N MET A 1 3.38 9.86 13.33
CA MET A 1 3.12 9.28 11.99
C MET A 1 2.28 10.27 11.21
N LEU A 2 2.72 10.63 10.01
CA LEU A 2 1.97 11.49 9.09
C LEU A 2 1.36 10.64 7.97
N ASP A 3 0.25 11.10 7.39
CA ASP A 3 -0.34 10.46 6.22
C ASP A 3 -0.22 11.37 5.01
N LEU A 4 0.59 10.97 4.03
CA LEU A 4 0.59 11.61 2.72
C LEU A 4 -0.42 10.88 1.83
N HIS A 5 -1.48 11.59 1.46
CA HIS A 5 -2.51 11.11 0.55
C HIS A 5 -2.25 11.63 -0.85
N ILE A 6 -2.17 10.71 -1.82
CA ILE A 6 -2.12 11.00 -3.26
C ILE A 6 -3.40 10.46 -3.88
N GLU A 7 -4.16 11.35 -4.53
CA GLU A 7 -5.37 11.02 -5.29
C GLU A 7 -5.06 11.24 -6.78
N LEU A 8 -5.26 10.21 -7.59
CA LEU A 8 -5.13 10.29 -9.05
C LEU A 8 -6.52 10.26 -9.67
N ILE A 9 -6.95 11.39 -10.23
CA ILE A 9 -8.31 11.57 -10.74
C ILE A 9 -8.25 11.55 -12.26
N HIS A 10 -8.87 10.54 -12.87
CA HIS A 10 -8.98 10.46 -14.33
C HIS A 10 -9.54 11.77 -14.91
N GLN A 11 -8.90 12.27 -15.98
CA GLN A 11 -9.37 13.44 -16.72
C GLN A 11 -9.81 13.05 -18.13
N ARG A 12 -8.88 12.48 -18.91
CA ARG A 12 -9.10 12.01 -20.28
C ARG A 12 -7.98 11.03 -20.65
N ASP A 13 -8.28 10.05 -21.49
CA ASP A 13 -7.30 9.07 -21.97
C ASP A 13 -6.49 8.46 -20.81
N HIS A 14 -5.18 8.69 -20.81
CA HIS A 14 -4.24 8.26 -19.77
C HIS A 14 -3.75 9.42 -18.89
N ASP A 15 -4.40 10.58 -18.94
CA ASP A 15 -4.09 11.76 -18.15
C ASP A 15 -4.89 11.76 -16.84
N TYR A 16 -4.16 11.92 -15.74
CA TYR A 16 -4.70 11.96 -14.38
C TYR A 16 -4.29 13.25 -13.72
N ARG A 17 -5.27 13.95 -13.14
CA ARG A 17 -4.99 15.08 -12.27
C ARG A 17 -4.57 14.54 -10.91
N LEU A 18 -3.39 14.94 -10.47
CA LEU A 18 -2.82 14.52 -9.20
C LEU A 18 -3.16 15.55 -8.12
N LYS A 19 -3.68 15.08 -6.99
CA LYS A 19 -3.78 15.87 -5.75
C LYS A 19 -2.91 15.24 -4.67
N MET A 20 -2.36 16.10 -3.81
CA MET A 20 -1.61 15.68 -2.63
C MET A 20 -2.14 16.41 -1.40
N SER A 21 -2.33 15.67 -0.32
CA SER A 21 -2.74 16.20 0.98
C SER A 21 -1.96 15.48 2.08
N LEU A 22 -1.33 16.23 2.97
CA LEU A 22 -0.63 15.70 4.14
C LEU A 22 -1.51 15.90 5.38
N TYR A 23 -1.85 14.81 6.05
CA TYR A 23 -2.64 14.83 7.27
C TYR A 23 -1.73 14.60 8.48
N ARG A 24 -1.96 15.40 9.51
CA ARG A 24 -1.39 15.16 10.83
C ARG A 24 -2.49 14.64 11.76
N PRO A 25 -2.21 13.66 12.62
CA PRO A 25 -3.23 13.07 13.50
C PRO A 25 -3.79 14.06 14.53
N ASP A 26 -3.08 15.16 14.79
CA ASP A 26 -3.44 16.24 15.72
C ASP A 26 -4.10 17.45 15.03
N GLN A 27 -4.33 17.40 13.71
CA GLN A 27 -4.90 18.52 12.94
C GLN A 27 -6.12 18.07 12.14
N ASP A 28 -7.21 18.82 12.27
CA ASP A 28 -8.46 18.56 11.53
C ASP A 28 -8.37 18.94 10.04
N ALA A 29 -7.47 19.86 9.68
CA ALA A 29 -7.31 20.35 8.32
C ALA A 29 -6.07 19.74 7.64
N PRO A 30 -6.19 19.18 6.42
CA PRO A 30 -5.04 18.72 5.67
C PRO A 30 -4.16 19.89 5.25
N LEU A 31 -2.85 19.69 5.29
CA LEU A 31 -1.88 20.56 4.64
C LEU A 31 -1.80 20.17 3.16
N ASN A 32 -2.06 21.10 2.26
CA ASN A 32 -2.11 20.84 0.82
C ASN A 32 -0.86 21.40 0.14
N PRO A 33 0.21 20.59 -0.04
CA PRO A 33 1.44 21.09 -0.64
C PRO A 33 1.30 21.51 -2.12
N LEU A 34 0.20 21.13 -2.77
CA LEU A 34 -0.16 21.52 -4.14
C LEU A 34 -1.29 22.57 -4.20
N GLU A 35 -1.48 23.40 -3.17
CA GLU A 35 -2.61 24.35 -3.02
C GLU A 35 -3.02 25.04 -4.33
N THR A 36 -2.06 25.59 -5.06
CA THR A 36 -2.27 26.32 -6.32
C THR A 36 -2.01 25.48 -7.57
N ALA A 37 -1.19 24.44 -7.46
CA ALA A 37 -0.82 23.59 -8.58
C ALA A 37 -1.95 22.60 -8.94
N ARG A 38 -2.07 22.29 -10.23
CA ARG A 38 -3.00 21.27 -10.75
C ARG A 38 -2.24 20.35 -11.70
N PRO A 39 -1.25 19.60 -11.19
CA PRO A 39 -0.39 18.77 -12.02
C PRO A 39 -1.23 17.68 -12.69
N ILE A 40 -0.90 17.42 -13.95
CA ILE A 40 -1.44 16.31 -14.74
C ILE A 40 -0.27 15.37 -14.99
N ILE A 41 -0.46 14.09 -14.67
CA ILE A 41 0.48 13.03 -15.00
C ILE A 41 -0.15 12.12 -16.05
N THR A 42 0.68 11.53 -16.91
CA THR A 42 0.21 10.57 -17.92
C THR A 42 0.68 9.17 -17.54
N LEU A 43 -0.26 8.25 -17.33
CA LEU A 43 0.01 6.85 -16.99
C LEU A 43 -0.63 5.94 -18.04
N ASN A 44 0.09 5.74 -19.14
CA ASN A 44 -0.32 4.82 -20.20
C ASN A 44 0.22 3.41 -19.90
N PRO A 45 -0.64 2.40 -19.71
CA PRO A 45 -0.21 1.03 -19.45
C PRO A 45 0.66 0.43 -20.56
N ALA A 46 0.48 0.87 -21.82
CA ALA A 46 1.27 0.39 -22.94
C ALA A 46 2.74 0.87 -22.88
N ASP A 47 2.99 1.99 -22.20
CA ASP A 47 4.32 2.57 -22.04
C ASP A 47 5.05 2.03 -20.79
N CYS A 48 4.37 1.25 -19.95
CA CYS A 48 4.94 0.66 -18.75
C CYS A 48 5.95 -0.44 -19.12
N PRO A 49 7.23 -0.33 -18.71
CA PRO A 49 8.24 -1.33 -19.03
C PRO A 49 7.86 -2.73 -18.53
N ASN A 50 8.08 -3.75 -19.36
CA ASN A 50 7.82 -5.14 -18.98
C ASN A 50 9.00 -5.68 -18.15
N PRO A 51 8.79 -6.09 -16.88
CA PRO A 51 9.86 -6.62 -16.05
C PRO A 51 10.47 -7.92 -16.61
N LEU A 52 9.71 -8.71 -17.37
CA LEU A 52 10.21 -9.93 -18.01
C LEU A 52 11.20 -9.65 -19.15
N GLN A 53 11.26 -8.41 -19.62
CA GLN A 53 12.20 -7.96 -20.66
C GLN A 53 13.33 -7.11 -20.08
N GLY A 54 13.52 -7.13 -18.75
CA GLY A 54 14.53 -6.33 -18.06
C GLY A 54 14.14 -4.85 -17.86
N GLY A 55 12.87 -4.50 -18.10
CA GLY A 55 12.35 -3.18 -17.78
C GLY A 55 12.21 -2.96 -16.27
N ASP A 56 12.27 -1.70 -15.83
CA ASP A 56 12.06 -1.31 -14.44
C ASP A 56 10.75 -0.49 -14.33
N PRO A 57 9.59 -1.16 -14.20
CA PRO A 57 8.30 -0.46 -14.12
C PRO A 57 8.18 0.41 -12.87
N GLY A 58 8.88 0.04 -11.79
CA GLY A 58 8.90 0.79 -10.54
C GLY A 58 9.52 2.17 -10.68
N ARG A 59 10.68 2.22 -11.34
CA ARG A 59 11.37 3.48 -11.69
C ARG A 59 10.60 4.30 -12.70
N TRP A 60 10.06 3.67 -13.74
CA TRP A 60 9.21 4.37 -14.72
C TRP A 60 8.01 5.03 -14.02
N LEU A 61 7.32 4.31 -13.14
CA LEU A 61 6.16 4.83 -12.41
C LEU A 61 6.53 6.01 -11.51
N GLY A 62 7.67 5.92 -10.81
CA GLY A 62 8.19 7.02 -9.99
C GLY A 62 8.55 8.26 -10.82
N GLN A 63 9.12 8.06 -12.01
CA GLN A 63 9.41 9.15 -12.95
C GLN A 63 8.14 9.82 -13.45
N GLN A 64 7.09 9.07 -13.80
CA GLN A 64 5.81 9.64 -14.22
C GLN A 64 5.12 10.39 -13.07
N LEU A 65 5.11 9.81 -11.87
CA LEU A 65 4.47 10.41 -10.70
C LEU A 65 5.11 11.75 -10.32
N LEU A 66 6.44 11.86 -10.43
CA LEU A 66 7.21 13.05 -10.07
C LEU A 66 7.65 13.89 -11.28
N ALA A 67 7.06 13.66 -12.47
CA ALA A 67 7.44 14.39 -13.69
C ALA A 67 7.19 15.90 -13.57
N ASP A 68 6.12 16.28 -12.86
CA ASP A 68 5.81 17.67 -12.58
C ASP A 68 6.67 18.20 -11.41
N PRO A 69 7.42 19.31 -11.58
CA PRO A 69 8.27 19.87 -10.54
C PRO A 69 7.53 20.25 -9.24
N ALA A 70 6.26 20.65 -9.33
CA ALA A 70 5.46 20.97 -8.15
C ALA A 70 5.19 19.69 -7.32
N VAL A 71 4.98 18.55 -7.98
CA VAL A 71 4.78 17.26 -7.31
C VAL A 71 6.07 16.79 -6.65
N SER A 72 7.19 16.88 -7.36
CA SER A 72 8.51 16.58 -6.78
C SER A 72 8.81 17.45 -5.56
N THR A 73 8.55 18.76 -5.65
CA THR A 73 8.72 19.69 -4.52
C THR A 73 7.78 19.34 -3.34
N ALA A 74 6.52 19.02 -3.62
CA ALA A 74 5.54 18.62 -2.61
C ALA A 74 5.93 17.31 -1.91
N TRP A 75 6.50 16.36 -2.65
CA TRP A 75 7.02 15.09 -2.14
C TRP A 75 8.19 15.32 -1.18
N GLU A 76 9.21 16.07 -1.60
CA GLU A 76 10.37 16.40 -0.76
C GLU A 76 9.96 17.18 0.50
N TRP A 77 9.01 18.10 0.36
CA TRP A 77 8.44 18.81 1.50
C TRP A 77 7.74 17.86 2.47
N ALA A 78 6.94 16.91 1.99
CA ALA A 78 6.25 15.94 2.84
C ALA A 78 7.24 15.00 3.57
N LEU A 79 8.29 14.57 2.87
CA LEU A 79 9.38 13.81 3.49
C LEU A 79 10.10 14.62 4.57
N GLY A 80 10.42 15.89 4.30
CA GLY A 80 11.01 16.79 5.28
C GLY A 80 10.10 17.02 6.50
N ALA A 81 8.80 17.24 6.24
CA ALA A 81 7.79 17.45 7.28
C ALA A 81 7.60 16.23 8.20
N SER A 82 7.90 15.01 7.72
CA SER A 82 7.90 13.81 8.56
C SER A 82 8.95 13.85 9.67
N GLY A 83 10.01 14.65 9.51
CA GLY A 83 11.03 14.86 10.54
C GLY A 83 11.72 13.57 11.00
N GLY A 84 11.85 12.57 10.13
CA GLY A 84 12.41 11.27 10.52
C GLY A 84 11.37 10.23 10.94
N GLN A 85 10.15 10.65 11.22
CA GLN A 85 9.08 9.73 11.58
C GLN A 85 8.57 8.94 10.37
N LEU A 86 7.90 7.84 10.67
CA LEU A 86 7.24 7.04 9.66
C LEU A 86 6.13 7.85 8.95
N LEU A 87 6.18 7.83 7.62
CA LEU A 87 5.21 8.44 6.72
C LEU A 87 4.35 7.34 6.10
N ARG A 88 3.03 7.42 6.24
CA ARG A 88 2.14 6.52 5.50
C ARG A 88 1.78 7.16 4.17
N LEU A 89 2.18 6.52 3.08
CA LEU A 89 1.77 6.91 1.72
C LEU A 89 0.47 6.19 1.36
N ARG A 90 -0.61 6.96 1.22
CA ARG A 90 -1.92 6.48 0.80
C ARG A 90 -2.15 6.82 -0.66
N LEU A 91 -2.34 5.80 -1.48
CA LEU A 91 -2.70 5.96 -2.89
C LEU A 91 -4.18 5.68 -3.08
N GLU A 92 -4.89 6.68 -3.59
CA GLU A 92 -6.28 6.59 -3.99
C GLU A 92 -6.33 6.58 -5.51
N LEU A 93 -6.70 5.40 -6.04
CA LEU A 93 -6.51 5.03 -7.42
C LEU A 93 -7.83 4.55 -8.01
N ASP A 94 -8.14 5.01 -9.22
CA ASP A 94 -9.21 4.45 -10.04
C ASP A 94 -8.89 3.00 -10.43
N ASP A 95 -9.92 2.19 -10.71
CA ASP A 95 -9.82 0.73 -10.96
C ASP A 95 -8.71 0.37 -11.96
N GLU A 96 -8.58 1.16 -13.03
CA GLU A 96 -7.62 0.89 -14.08
C GLU A 96 -6.17 1.12 -13.66
N LEU A 97 -5.92 1.96 -12.65
CA LEU A 97 -4.59 2.27 -12.16
C LEU A 97 -4.06 1.18 -11.22
N HIS A 98 -4.91 0.30 -10.70
CA HIS A 98 -4.47 -0.82 -9.85
C HIS A 98 -3.64 -1.86 -10.61
N ARG A 99 -3.64 -1.82 -11.96
CA ARG A 99 -2.82 -2.71 -12.79
C ARG A 99 -1.32 -2.36 -12.75
N PHE A 100 -0.95 -1.15 -12.32
CA PHE A 100 0.44 -0.76 -12.19
C PHE A 100 1.06 -1.36 -10.92
N PRO A 101 2.36 -1.71 -10.94
CA PRO A 101 3.04 -2.32 -9.80
C PRO A 101 3.47 -1.25 -8.78
N TRP A 102 2.49 -0.63 -8.11
CA TRP A 102 2.72 0.43 -7.13
C TRP A 102 3.61 0.01 -5.94
N GLU A 103 3.69 -1.28 -5.64
CA GLU A 103 4.60 -1.86 -4.64
C GLU A 103 6.05 -1.88 -5.12
N ALA A 104 6.26 -1.86 -6.43
CA ALA A 104 7.56 -1.67 -7.04
C ALA A 104 7.93 -0.20 -7.20
N LEU A 105 7.05 0.76 -6.84
CA LEU A 105 7.30 2.19 -7.00
C LEU A 105 8.65 2.59 -6.41
N ILE A 106 9.52 3.19 -7.24
CA ILE A 106 10.82 3.70 -6.81
C ILE A 106 10.78 5.22 -6.85
N LEU A 107 11.02 5.85 -5.70
CA LEU A 107 11.09 7.31 -5.57
C LEU A 107 12.51 7.78 -5.25
N PRO A 108 12.91 9.00 -5.67
CA PRO A 108 14.18 9.61 -5.28
C PRO A 108 14.37 9.60 -3.77
N HIS A 109 15.62 9.43 -3.32
CA HIS A 109 16.05 9.46 -1.91
C HIS A 109 15.46 8.38 -0.97
N VAL A 110 14.42 7.66 -1.42
CA VAL A 110 13.77 6.57 -0.67
C VAL A 110 14.11 5.20 -1.26
N GLY A 111 14.26 5.10 -2.57
CA GLY A 111 14.36 3.81 -3.26
C GLY A 111 12.98 3.18 -3.43
N GLN A 112 12.88 1.85 -3.36
CA GLN A 112 11.61 1.16 -3.51
C GLN A 112 10.72 1.39 -2.27
N VAL A 113 9.56 2.00 -2.48
CA VAL A 113 8.70 2.50 -1.41
C VAL A 113 8.20 1.38 -0.51
N ALA A 114 7.77 0.24 -1.07
CA ALA A 114 7.27 -0.88 -0.27
C ALA A 114 8.34 -1.55 0.61
N LEU A 115 9.62 -1.34 0.31
CA LEU A 115 10.74 -1.87 1.10
C LEU A 115 11.30 -0.84 2.08
N SER A 116 10.74 0.38 2.11
CA SER A 116 11.22 1.43 2.99
C SER A 116 10.76 1.22 4.42
N GLU A 117 11.70 1.22 5.37
CA GLU A 117 11.38 1.23 6.81
C GLU A 117 10.70 2.54 7.26
N ARG A 118 10.78 3.59 6.43
CA ARG A 118 10.27 4.93 6.73
C ARG A 118 8.91 5.20 6.10
N ILE A 119 8.49 4.37 5.13
CA ILE A 119 7.25 4.58 4.40
C ILE A 119 6.36 3.36 4.46
N LEU A 120 5.14 3.54 4.98
CA LEU A 120 4.09 2.54 4.86
C LEU A 120 3.24 2.84 3.64
N LEU A 121 3.37 2.02 2.61
CA LEU A 121 2.51 2.10 1.43
C LEU A 121 1.13 1.51 1.73
N SER A 122 0.07 2.18 1.32
CA SER A 122 -1.30 1.68 1.37
C SER A 122 -2.03 2.10 0.10
N ARG A 123 -2.79 1.18 -0.49
CA ARG A 123 -3.62 1.46 -1.67
C ARG A 123 -5.09 1.26 -1.35
N PHE A 124 -5.91 2.14 -1.91
CA PHE A 124 -7.35 2.12 -1.75
C PHE A 124 -7.99 1.99 -3.13
N MET A 125 -8.95 1.07 -3.21
CA MET A 125 -9.82 0.90 -4.37
C MET A 125 -11.20 1.41 -4.01
N PHE A 126 -11.80 2.20 -4.90
CA PHE A 126 -13.18 2.61 -4.75
C PHE A 126 -14.11 1.53 -5.29
N VAL A 127 -14.72 0.80 -4.38
CA VAL A 127 -15.78 -0.14 -4.76
C VAL A 127 -17.09 0.63 -4.86
N SER A 128 -17.52 0.93 -6.10
CA SER A 128 -18.76 1.67 -6.38
C SER A 128 -20.04 0.92 -5.97
N ARG A 129 -19.95 -0.41 -5.83
CA ARG A 129 -21.07 -1.27 -5.41
C ARG A 129 -20.62 -2.18 -4.28
N GLN A 130 -21.02 -1.86 -3.05
CA GLN A 130 -21.00 -2.82 -1.96
C GLN A 130 -22.07 -3.88 -2.25
N GLU A 131 -21.70 -4.93 -2.99
CA GLU A 131 -22.47 -6.15 -2.90
C GLU A 131 -22.27 -6.70 -1.50
N THR A 132 -23.37 -6.91 -0.77
CA THR A 132 -23.32 -7.67 0.47
C THR A 132 -22.87 -9.06 0.07
N VAL A 133 -21.57 -9.34 0.24
CA VAL A 133 -21.06 -10.70 0.09
C VAL A 133 -21.83 -11.50 1.12
N PRO A 134 -22.70 -12.46 0.72
CA PRO A 134 -23.42 -13.27 1.68
C PRO A 134 -22.37 -13.89 2.57
N ALA A 135 -22.54 -13.77 3.89
CA ALA A 135 -21.65 -14.40 4.84
C ALA A 135 -21.51 -15.86 4.42
N VAL A 136 -20.32 -16.24 3.94
CA VAL A 136 -20.05 -17.62 3.56
C VAL A 136 -20.24 -18.41 4.85
N ALA A 137 -21.27 -19.26 4.88
CA ALA A 137 -21.55 -20.12 6.03
C ALA A 137 -20.23 -20.75 6.47
N ALA A 138 -19.85 -20.56 7.74
CA ALA A 138 -18.55 -20.90 8.33
C ALA A 138 -17.85 -22.06 7.61
N GLY A 139 -17.07 -21.71 6.58
CA GLY A 139 -16.35 -22.67 5.78
C GLY A 139 -15.10 -23.08 6.53
N ARG A 140 -14.66 -24.32 6.39
CA ARG A 140 -13.35 -24.73 6.90
C ARG A 140 -12.27 -23.92 6.18
N ILE A 141 -11.69 -22.93 6.87
CA ILE A 141 -10.52 -22.19 6.37
C ILE A 141 -9.34 -23.16 6.38
N LYS A 142 -8.72 -23.38 5.23
CA LYS A 142 -7.45 -24.10 5.13
C LYS A 142 -6.32 -23.08 5.09
N LEU A 143 -5.61 -22.93 6.20
CA LEU A 143 -4.39 -22.14 6.25
C LEU A 143 -3.22 -23.01 5.78
N ILE A 144 -2.51 -22.57 4.73
CA ILE A 144 -1.23 -23.16 4.33
C ILE A 144 -0.14 -22.23 4.84
N THR A 145 0.62 -22.69 5.83
CA THR A 145 1.78 -21.95 6.36
C THR A 145 3.04 -22.51 5.73
N ALA A 146 3.73 -21.69 4.94
CA ALA A 146 5.08 -21.98 4.46
C ALA A 146 6.09 -21.35 5.42
N VAL A 147 6.99 -22.15 5.99
CA VAL A 147 8.09 -21.66 6.82
C VAL A 147 9.37 -21.92 6.04
N ALA A 148 10.15 -20.86 5.79
CA ALA A 148 11.47 -21.02 5.19
C ALA A 148 12.37 -21.81 6.16
N ALA A 149 12.95 -22.91 5.67
CA ALA A 149 13.90 -23.75 6.42
C ALA A 149 15.27 -23.74 5.71
N PRO A 150 16.03 -22.63 5.81
CA PRO A 150 17.34 -22.53 5.19
C PRO A 150 18.29 -23.61 5.73
N THR A 151 19.16 -24.13 4.88
CA THR A 151 20.08 -25.25 5.22
C THR A 151 21.35 -24.80 5.94
N ASP A 152 21.62 -23.50 5.96
CA ASP A 152 22.86 -22.86 6.43
C ASP A 152 22.67 -22.06 7.73
N ILE A 153 21.61 -22.32 8.49
CA ILE A 153 21.28 -21.65 9.76
C ILE A 153 22.43 -21.61 10.78
N GLU A 154 23.34 -22.59 10.74
CA GLU A 154 24.51 -22.66 11.64
C GLU A 154 25.52 -21.55 11.32
N ALA A 155 25.64 -21.14 10.05
CA ALA A 155 26.50 -20.03 9.64
C ALA A 155 26.01 -18.67 10.18
N TYR A 156 24.73 -18.58 10.54
CA TYR A 156 24.09 -17.38 11.06
C TYR A 156 23.80 -17.45 12.56
N GLY A 157 24.26 -18.49 13.26
CA GLY A 157 24.03 -18.67 14.70
C GLY A 157 22.55 -18.82 15.07
N LEU A 158 21.69 -19.22 14.13
CA LEU A 158 20.27 -19.37 14.33
C LEU A 158 19.93 -20.77 14.83
N ALA A 159 18.95 -20.85 15.73
CA ALA A 159 18.44 -22.12 16.21
C ALA A 159 17.66 -22.87 15.12
N ARG A 160 17.73 -24.20 15.14
CA ARG A 160 16.92 -25.05 14.24
C ARG A 160 15.42 -24.78 14.46
N PRO A 161 14.62 -24.63 13.39
CA PRO A 161 13.18 -24.45 13.52
C PRO A 161 12.55 -25.62 14.30
N ASN A 162 11.92 -25.32 15.44
CA ASN A 162 11.17 -26.30 16.21
C ASN A 162 9.72 -26.35 15.73
N ARG A 163 9.39 -27.36 14.94
CA ARG A 163 8.04 -27.55 14.37
C ARG A 163 6.93 -27.52 15.42
N ALA A 164 7.13 -28.07 16.62
CA ALA A 164 6.11 -28.10 17.67
C ALA A 164 5.82 -26.68 18.20
N ALA A 165 6.86 -25.87 18.39
CA ALA A 165 6.74 -24.50 18.87
C ALA A 165 5.98 -23.57 17.90
N PHE A 166 5.97 -23.89 16.60
CA PHE A 166 5.20 -23.14 15.61
C PHE A 166 3.74 -23.58 15.50
N LEU A 167 3.46 -24.88 15.67
CA LEU A 167 2.12 -25.43 15.44
C LEU A 167 1.17 -25.21 16.63
N GLU A 168 1.67 -25.21 17.87
CA GLU A 168 0.83 -25.03 19.07
C GLU A 168 0.13 -23.66 19.14
N PRO A 169 0.82 -22.52 18.91
CA PRO A 169 0.16 -21.21 18.93
C PRO A 169 -0.85 -21.06 17.79
N ILE A 170 -0.55 -21.62 16.60
CA ILE A 170 -1.45 -21.58 15.45
C ILE A 170 -2.70 -22.43 15.72
N ALA A 171 -2.54 -23.61 16.33
CA ALA A 171 -3.66 -24.46 16.70
C ALA A 171 -4.58 -23.77 17.73
N ALA A 172 -4.01 -23.07 18.71
CA ALA A 172 -4.78 -22.29 19.70
C ALA A 172 -5.53 -21.11 19.08
N LEU A 173 -4.94 -20.42 18.09
CA LEU A 173 -5.59 -19.35 17.32
C LEU A 173 -6.74 -19.83 16.43
N LEU A 174 -6.73 -21.11 16.06
CA LEU A 174 -7.72 -21.75 15.21
C LEU A 174 -8.76 -22.56 15.99
N ASP A 175 -8.71 -22.55 17.33
CA ASP A 175 -9.71 -23.19 18.17
C ASP A 175 -11.02 -22.37 18.12
N PRO A 176 -12.10 -22.88 17.48
CA PRO A 176 -13.35 -22.16 17.36
C PRO A 176 -14.06 -21.93 18.71
N ALA A 177 -13.64 -22.61 19.79
CA ALA A 177 -14.19 -22.40 21.12
C ALA A 177 -13.72 -21.08 21.79
N ALA A 178 -12.71 -20.41 21.25
CA ALA A 178 -12.19 -19.14 21.78
C ALA A 178 -12.91 -17.89 21.22
N ASP A 179 -13.84 -18.06 20.26
CA ASP A 179 -14.50 -16.95 19.56
C ASP A 179 -15.92 -16.69 20.09
N GLU A 180 -16.04 -16.23 21.34
CA GLU A 180 -17.26 -15.55 21.83
C GLU A 180 -17.30 -14.08 21.36
N ARG A 181 -16.98 -13.80 20.10
CA ARG A 181 -17.19 -12.44 19.57
C ARG A 181 -18.67 -12.24 19.26
N PRO A 182 -19.29 -11.14 19.74
CA PRO A 182 -20.63 -10.78 19.29
C PRO A 182 -20.64 -10.65 17.76
N PRO A 183 -21.74 -11.00 17.07
CA PRO A 183 -21.83 -10.90 15.62
C PRO A 183 -21.41 -9.50 15.19
N HIS A 184 -20.34 -9.43 14.40
CA HIS A 184 -19.67 -8.18 14.06
C HIS A 184 -20.62 -7.16 13.41
N ALA A 185 -20.35 -5.90 13.78
CA ALA A 185 -21.07 -4.70 13.40
C ALA A 185 -21.32 -4.58 11.89
N THR A 186 -22.47 -4.01 11.56
CA THR A 186 -22.84 -3.51 10.24
C THR A 186 -21.69 -2.69 9.64
N ILE A 187 -21.10 -3.17 8.54
CA ILE A 187 -20.13 -2.40 7.76
C ILE A 187 -20.89 -1.22 7.13
N ARG A 188 -20.63 -0.02 7.63
CA ARG A 188 -21.09 1.23 7.02
C ARG A 188 -20.27 1.51 5.74
N PRO A 189 -20.79 2.30 4.79
CA PRO A 189 -20.03 2.69 3.59
C PRO A 189 -18.63 3.20 3.96
N GLY A 190 -17.59 2.70 3.27
CA GLY A 190 -16.21 3.04 3.59
C GLY A 190 -15.17 2.45 2.63
N ARG A 191 -13.98 3.06 2.62
CA ARG A 191 -12.82 2.68 1.79
C ARG A 191 -12.26 1.32 2.22
N VAL A 192 -11.96 0.44 1.26
CA VAL A 192 -11.30 -0.84 1.52
C VAL A 192 -9.80 -0.69 1.27
N SER A 193 -8.99 -1.10 2.25
CA SER A 193 -7.53 -1.11 2.14
C SER A 193 -7.06 -2.44 1.56
N LEU A 194 -6.21 -2.39 0.54
CA LEU A 194 -5.49 -3.56 0.03
C LEU A 194 -4.03 -3.43 0.50
N ALA A 195 -3.62 -4.32 1.40
CA ALA A 195 -2.23 -4.45 1.84
C ALA A 195 -1.47 -5.34 0.86
#